data_AF-A0A7Y5AB80-F1
#
_entry.id   AF-A0A7Y5AB80-F1
#
_cell.length_a   1.000
_cell.length_b   1.000
_cell.length_c   1.000
_cell.angle_alpha   90.00
_cell.angle_beta   90.00
_cell.angle_gamma   90.00
#
_symmetry.space_group_name_H-M   'P 1'
#
loop_
_entity.id
_entity.type
_entity.pdbx_description
1 polymer ?
#
loop_
_entity_poly.entity_id
_entity_poly.type
_entity_poly.pdbx_seq_one_letter_code
_entity_poly.pdbx_strand_id
1 'polypeptide(L)'
;VSGHTDAKPYAGAGEFGNWELSANRANAARRALVAGGYPDGQVARVVGYASSSLFDRKNPFNPVNRRIDIIVLTKKAQRDIEGEQGAPAAEPAAPASGAAPGVSAPAAPANPGPGADAEQAPMQPRELRQKLNIFEEGTLKMDEAKEQ
;
A
#
# COMPACT_ATOMS: atom_id res chain seq x y z
N VAL A 1 -1.35 12.73 -14.48
CA VAL A 1 0.10 12.98 -14.69
C VAL A 1 0.87 11.76 -14.21
N SER A 2 1.72 11.19 -15.05
CA SER A 2 2.39 9.93 -14.74
C SER A 2 3.90 10.06 -14.91
N GLY A 3 4.66 9.42 -14.03
CA GLY A 3 6.12 9.40 -14.08
C GLY A 3 6.66 8.00 -14.36
N HIS A 4 7.69 7.93 -15.20
CA HIS A 4 8.35 6.70 -15.59
C HIS A 4 9.87 6.84 -15.45
N THR A 5 10.53 5.76 -15.06
CA THR A 5 12.00 5.63 -15.04
C THR A 5 12.43 4.53 -16.01
N ASP A 6 13.72 4.49 -16.31
CA ASP A 6 14.32 3.30 -16.90
C ASP A 6 14.48 2.21 -15.82
N ALA A 7 14.95 1.04 -16.24
CA ALA A 7 15.20 -0.10 -15.34
C ALA A 7 16.52 0.01 -14.55
N LYS A 8 17.31 1.08 -14.73
CA LYS A 8 18.55 1.24 -13.97
C LYS A 8 18.19 1.48 -12.51
N PRO A 9 18.75 0.72 -11.55
CA PRO A 9 18.52 1.00 -10.13
C PRO A 9 18.92 2.44 -9.81
N TYR A 10 18.00 3.19 -9.21
CA TYR A 10 18.30 4.54 -8.76
C TYR A 10 19.16 4.46 -7.50
N ALA A 11 20.31 5.13 -7.52
CA ALA A 11 21.20 5.23 -6.37
C ALA A 11 20.73 6.34 -5.41
N GLY A 12 19.52 6.18 -4.86
CA GLY A 12 18.98 7.06 -3.83
C GLY A 12 19.55 6.75 -2.45
N ALA A 13 19.23 7.60 -1.47
CA ALA A 13 19.55 7.33 -0.08
C ALA A 13 18.52 6.37 0.53
N GLY A 14 18.98 5.32 1.23
CA GLY A 14 18.12 4.34 1.88
C GLY A 14 17.20 3.61 0.90
N GLU A 15 15.92 3.46 1.28
CA GLU A 15 14.88 2.77 0.50
C GLU A 15 14.36 3.58 -0.70
N PHE A 16 14.95 4.75 -1.00
CA PHE A 16 14.49 5.59 -2.09
C PHE A 16 14.90 5.01 -3.45
N GLY A 17 13.92 4.45 -4.16
CA GLY A 17 14.13 3.77 -5.44
C GLY A 17 13.41 4.43 -6.61
N ASN A 18 13.27 3.64 -7.68
CA ASN A 18 12.61 4.08 -8.91
C ASN A 18 11.11 4.37 -8.71
N TRP A 19 10.46 3.70 -7.76
CA TRP A 19 9.06 3.95 -7.40
C TRP A 19 8.88 5.36 -6.87
N GLU A 20 9.64 5.73 -5.83
CA GLU A 20 9.59 7.05 -5.21
C GLU A 20 10.05 8.12 -6.19
N LEU A 21 11.12 7.87 -6.95
CA LEU A 21 11.61 8.79 -7.97
C LEU A 21 10.54 9.09 -9.02
N SER A 22 9.84 8.07 -9.53
CA SER A 22 8.83 8.23 -10.56
C SER A 22 7.63 9.04 -10.06
N ALA A 23 7.13 8.75 -8.85
CA ALA A 23 6.04 9.48 -8.22
C ALA A 23 6.43 10.94 -7.91
N ASN A 24 7.66 11.16 -7.43
CA ASN A 24 8.17 12.50 -7.15
C ASN A 24 8.32 13.35 -8.40
N ARG A 25 8.80 12.78 -9.51
CA ARG A 25 8.85 13.48 -10.81
C ARG A 25 7.46 13.83 -11.32
N ALA A 26 6.50 12.91 -11.21
CA ALA A 26 5.10 13.18 -11.60
C ALA A 26 4.49 14.31 -10.76
N ASN A 27 4.73 14.33 -9.46
CA ASN A 27 4.30 15.42 -8.57
C ASN A 27 5.03 16.74 -8.85
N ALA A 28 6.32 16.71 -9.19
CA ALA A 28 7.06 17.89 -9.61
C ALA A 28 6.46 18.50 -10.88
N ALA A 29 6.11 17.67 -11.86
CA ALA A 29 5.41 18.10 -13.07
C ALA A 29 4.03 18.70 -12.75
N ARG A 30 3.24 18.08 -11.84
CA ARG A 30 1.97 18.66 -11.35
C ARG A 30 2.18 20.08 -10.80
N ARG A 31 3.15 20.25 -9.89
CA ARG A 31 3.45 21.55 -9.30
C ARG A 31 3.89 22.59 -10.34
N ALA A 32 4.65 22.17 -11.35
CA ALA A 32 5.04 23.05 -12.45
C ALA A 32 3.84 23.50 -13.28
N LEU A 33 2.87 22.62 -13.57
CA LEU A 33 1.62 22.98 -14.25
C LEU A 33 0.81 23.99 -13.43
N VAL A 34 0.69 23.77 -12.13
CA VAL A 34 -0.04 24.66 -11.21
C VAL A 34 0.64 26.02 -11.13
N ALA A 35 1.96 26.06 -11.01
CA ALA A 35 2.74 27.29 -11.04
C ALA A 35 2.58 28.04 -12.39
N GLY A 36 2.35 27.31 -13.49
CA GLY A 36 2.03 27.86 -14.80
C GLY A 36 0.57 28.30 -14.98
N GLY A 37 -0.27 28.22 -13.95
CA GLY A 37 -1.66 28.66 -13.98
C GLY A 37 -2.69 27.56 -14.28
N TYR A 38 -2.30 26.29 -14.36
CA TYR A 38 -3.26 25.19 -14.48
C TYR A 38 -3.98 24.96 -13.15
N PRO A 39 -5.33 24.85 -13.10
CA PRO A 39 -6.05 24.64 -11.85
C PRO A 39 -5.70 23.30 -11.20
N ASP A 40 -5.24 23.29 -9.95
CA ASP A 40 -4.84 22.06 -9.25
C ASP A 40 -6.00 21.05 -9.16
N GLY A 41 -7.24 21.53 -8.95
CA GLY A 41 -8.44 20.71 -8.90
C GLY A 41 -8.84 20.04 -10.23
N GLN A 42 -8.19 20.38 -11.36
CA GLN A 42 -8.39 19.68 -12.64
C GLN A 42 -7.41 18.52 -12.86
N VAL A 43 -6.46 18.31 -11.93
CA VAL A 43 -5.57 17.16 -11.98
C VAL A 43 -6.26 15.95 -11.35
N ALA A 44 -6.78 15.05 -12.18
CA ALA A 44 -7.52 13.88 -11.69
C ALA A 44 -6.66 12.87 -10.91
N ARG A 45 -5.43 12.59 -11.35
CA ARG A 45 -4.56 11.57 -10.73
C ARG A 45 -3.08 11.84 -10.99
N VAL A 46 -2.23 11.51 -10.01
CA VAL A 46 -0.77 11.46 -10.15
C VAL A 46 -0.30 10.03 -9.87
N VAL A 47 0.53 9.47 -10.75
CA VAL A 47 0.97 8.07 -10.65
C VAL A 47 2.47 7.94 -10.91
N GLY A 48 3.15 7.10 -10.13
CA GLY A 48 4.52 6.65 -10.41
C GLY A 48 4.53 5.22 -10.88
N TYR A 49 5.16 4.95 -12.03
CA TYR A 49 5.22 3.60 -12.62
C TYR A 49 6.60 2.94 -12.50
N ALA A 50 7.61 3.63 -11.95
CA ALA A 50 9.00 3.16 -11.98
C ALA A 50 9.38 2.63 -13.39
N SER A 51 9.96 1.44 -13.45
CA SER A 51 10.29 0.68 -14.66
C SER A 51 9.25 -0.37 -15.07
N SER A 52 8.05 -0.36 -14.49
CA SER A 52 6.99 -1.34 -14.82
C SER A 52 6.35 -1.10 -16.19
N SER A 53 6.46 0.12 -16.73
CA SER A 53 5.89 0.52 -18.02
C SER A 53 6.93 1.25 -18.89
N LEU A 54 7.84 0.45 -19.44
CA LEU A 54 8.91 0.91 -20.34
C LEU A 54 8.35 1.27 -21.73
N PHE A 55 8.87 2.36 -22.29
CA PHE A 55 8.56 2.79 -23.65
C PHE A 55 9.29 1.91 -24.67
N ASP A 56 10.61 1.77 -24.49
CA ASP A 56 11.45 0.82 -25.20
C ASP A 56 11.68 -0.41 -24.31
N ARG A 57 10.86 -1.45 -24.53
CA ARG A 57 10.98 -2.73 -23.82
C ARG A 57 12.19 -3.55 -24.28
N LYS A 58 12.71 -3.29 -25.49
CA LYS A 58 13.87 -4.04 -26.03
C LYS A 58 15.16 -3.57 -25.37
N ASN A 59 15.23 -2.30 -24.99
CA ASN A 59 16.33 -1.75 -24.22
C ASN A 59 15.83 -1.08 -22.92
N PRO A 60 15.68 -1.83 -21.82
CA PRO A 60 15.16 -1.33 -20.55
C PRO A 60 15.95 -0.18 -19.92
N PHE A 61 17.24 -0.06 -20.24
CA PHE A 61 18.14 0.99 -19.72
C PHE A 61 18.18 2.24 -20.61
N ASN A 62 17.43 2.25 -21.72
CA ASN A 62 17.40 3.36 -22.65
C ASN A 62 16.86 4.63 -21.97
N PRO A 63 17.58 5.78 -22.03
CA PRO A 63 17.12 7.06 -21.49
C PRO A 63 15.71 7.48 -21.90
N VAL A 64 15.23 7.04 -23.06
CA VAL A 64 13.87 7.33 -23.55
C VAL A 64 12.77 6.82 -22.59
N ASN A 65 13.08 5.81 -21.77
CA ASN A 65 12.15 5.28 -20.77
C ASN A 65 11.89 6.28 -19.62
N ARG A 66 12.75 7.29 -19.44
CA ARG A 66 12.64 8.31 -18.37
C ARG A 66 11.72 9.47 -18.75
N ARG A 67 10.41 9.22 -18.88
CA ARG A 67 9.42 10.22 -19.35
C ARG A 67 8.41 10.67 -18.28
N ILE A 68 7.71 11.76 -18.60
CA ILE A 68 6.53 12.25 -17.87
C ILE A 68 5.37 12.30 -18.87
N ASP A 69 4.29 11.59 -18.56
CA ASP A 69 3.12 11.52 -19.42
C ASP A 69 2.00 12.41 -18.83
N ILE A 70 1.47 13.32 -19.64
CA ILE A 70 0.33 14.18 -19.30
C ILE A 70 -0.80 13.82 -20.24
N ILE A 71 -1.83 13.17 -19.70
CA ILE A 71 -2.98 12.70 -20.46
C ILE A 71 -4.16 13.64 -20.17
N VAL A 72 -4.76 14.19 -21.23
CA VAL A 72 -5.99 14.97 -21.15
C VAL A 72 -7.17 14.01 -21.25
N LEU A 73 -8.01 13.99 -20.22
CA LEU A 73 -9.12 13.06 -20.12
C LEU A 73 -10.35 13.62 -20.83
N THR A 74 -11.08 12.74 -21.52
CA THR A 74 -12.46 13.04 -21.89
C THR A 74 -13.35 12.93 -20.66
N LYS A 75 -14.53 13.58 -20.67
CA LYS A 75 -15.50 13.47 -19.57
C LYS A 75 -15.88 12.02 -19.23
N LYS A 76 -15.91 11.13 -20.23
CA LYS A 76 -16.15 9.70 -20.00
C LYS A 76 -14.98 9.06 -19.24
N ALA A 77 -13.76 9.22 -19.75
CA ALA A 77 -12.57 8.64 -19.12
C ALA A 77 -12.35 9.17 -17.69
N GLN A 78 -12.64 10.46 -17.45
CA GLN A 78 -12.61 11.04 -16.11
C GLN A 78 -13.57 10.32 -15.16
N ARG A 79 -14.84 10.16 -15.56
CA ARG A 79 -15.84 9.45 -14.73
C ARG A 79 -15.48 7.98 -14.50
N ASP A 80 -14.92 7.30 -15.49
CA ASP A 80 -14.50 5.91 -15.35
C ASP A 80 -13.39 5.80 -14.27
N ILE A 81 -12.40 6.71 -14.29
CA ILE A 81 -11.31 6.81 -13.31
C ILE A 81 -11.80 7.19 -11.90
N GLU A 82 -12.77 8.09 -11.79
CA GLU A 82 -13.40 8.49 -10.52
C GLU A 82 -14.34 7.39 -9.98
N GLY A 83 -15.05 6.69 -10.87
CA GLY A 83 -15.95 5.59 -10.54
C GLY A 83 -15.22 4.36 -10.01
N GLU A 84 -14.03 4.05 -10.52
CA GLU A 84 -13.12 3.05 -9.94
C GLU A 84 -12.72 3.38 -8.49
N GLN A 85 -12.69 4.66 -8.13
CA GLN A 85 -12.35 5.15 -6.78
C GLN A 85 -13.58 5.26 -5.86
N GLY A 86 -14.78 5.23 -6.45
CA GLY A 86 -16.05 5.51 -5.80
C GLY A 86 -17.05 4.35 -5.91
N ALA A 87 -16.60 3.10 -5.85
CA ALA A 87 -17.51 2.04 -5.42
C ALA A 87 -18.01 2.47 -4.02
N PRO A 88 -19.31 2.80 -3.86
CA PRO A 88 -19.81 3.23 -2.57
C PRO A 88 -19.55 2.10 -1.59
N ALA A 89 -18.99 2.45 -0.43
CA ALA A 89 -19.08 1.60 0.75
C ALA A 89 -20.55 1.14 0.82
N ALA A 90 -20.76 -0.17 0.75
CA ALA A 90 -22.06 -0.77 0.98
C ALA A 90 -22.69 -0.08 2.19
N GLU A 91 -23.89 0.45 2.02
CA GLU A 91 -24.65 1.10 3.07
C GLU A 91 -24.56 0.24 4.34
N PRO A 92 -24.16 0.81 5.50
CA PRO A 92 -24.18 0.05 6.73
C PRO A 92 -25.65 -0.30 7.01
N ALA A 93 -25.98 -1.58 6.84
CA ALA A 93 -27.23 -2.15 7.28
C ALA A 93 -27.44 -1.76 8.75
N ALA A 94 -28.55 -1.09 9.01
CA ALA A 94 -28.90 -0.55 10.32
C ALA A 94 -28.77 -1.61 11.43
N PRO A 95 -28.17 -1.30 12.59
CA PRO A 95 -28.17 -2.22 13.72
C PRO A 95 -29.57 -2.24 14.35
N ALA A 96 -30.23 -3.39 14.30
CA ALA A 96 -31.42 -3.64 15.10
C ALA A 96 -31.03 -3.66 16.58
N SER A 97 -31.69 -2.78 17.33
CA SER A 97 -31.61 -2.62 18.78
C SER A 97 -31.88 -3.93 19.53
N GLY A 98 -30.96 -4.32 20.41
CA GLY A 98 -31.12 -5.35 21.42
C GLY A 98 -30.56 -4.85 22.75
N ALA A 99 -31.38 -4.93 23.80
CA ALA A 99 -31.27 -4.21 25.05
C ALA A 99 -30.09 -4.62 25.96
N ALA A 100 -29.71 -3.67 26.83
CA ALA A 100 -28.72 -3.75 27.91
C ALA A 100 -29.10 -4.78 29.01
N PRO A 101 -28.23 -5.09 30.00
CA PRO A 101 -27.91 -4.14 31.08
C PRO A 101 -26.49 -4.24 31.67
N GLY A 102 -26.12 -3.26 32.51
CA GLY A 102 -25.13 -3.50 33.58
C GLY A 102 -24.10 -2.41 33.79
N VAL A 103 -24.48 -1.39 34.55
CA VAL A 103 -23.62 -0.30 35.05
C VAL A 103 -22.60 -0.85 36.06
N SER A 104 -21.33 -0.39 36.03
CA SER A 104 -20.53 0.03 37.20
C SER A 104 -19.11 0.42 36.77
N ALA A 105 -18.75 1.69 37.00
CA ALA A 105 -17.37 2.18 36.99
C ALA A 105 -16.81 2.16 38.45
N PRO A 106 -15.59 2.67 38.72
CA PRO A 106 -14.35 1.92 38.94
C PRO A 106 -13.90 1.91 40.41
N ALA A 107 -13.05 0.96 40.81
CA ALA A 107 -12.31 1.04 42.08
C ALA A 107 -10.96 0.29 42.01
N ALA A 108 -9.87 1.02 42.24
CA ALA A 108 -8.61 0.46 42.75
C ALA A 108 -8.84 0.04 44.24
N PRO A 109 -8.07 -0.87 44.89
CA PRO A 109 -6.61 -0.77 45.06
C PRO A 109 -5.81 -2.08 45.29
N ALA A 110 -4.50 -1.92 45.48
CA ALA A 110 -3.59 -2.67 46.35
C ALA A 110 -3.11 -4.10 46.00
N ASN A 111 -1.77 -4.23 45.96
CA ASN A 111 -0.99 -5.45 46.16
C ASN A 111 -1.33 -6.13 47.50
N PRO A 112 -1.23 -7.47 47.58
CA PRO A 112 -0.05 -8.09 48.18
C PRO A 112 0.44 -9.36 47.43
N GLY A 113 1.75 -9.66 47.49
CA GLY A 113 2.32 -10.95 47.03
C GLY A 113 2.01 -12.11 48.00
N PRO A 114 2.67 -13.30 47.91
CA PRO A 114 3.74 -13.73 46.99
C PRO A 114 3.52 -15.13 46.34
N GLY A 115 4.33 -15.48 45.33
CA GLY A 115 4.60 -16.88 44.94
C GLY A 115 4.56 -17.19 43.43
N ALA A 116 5.71 -17.63 42.89
CA ALA A 116 5.92 -18.70 41.88
C ALA A 116 4.92 -18.81 40.71
N ASP A 117 5.23 -18.81 39.41
CA ASP A 117 6.43 -19.05 38.59
C ASP A 117 6.14 -18.45 37.19
N ALA A 118 7.14 -18.47 36.29
CA ALA A 118 7.08 -18.27 34.83
C ALA A 118 7.61 -16.92 34.27
N GLU A 119 8.93 -16.87 34.11
CA GLU A 119 9.63 -16.05 33.12
C GLU A 119 9.08 -16.29 31.70
N GLN A 120 8.51 -15.26 31.09
CA GLN A 120 8.38 -15.15 29.63
C GLN A 120 9.31 -14.04 29.15
N ALA A 121 10.51 -14.45 28.74
CA ALA A 121 11.46 -13.61 28.01
C ALA A 121 11.00 -13.40 26.56
N PRO A 122 11.33 -12.26 25.91
CA PRO A 122 10.89 -11.93 24.55
C PRO A 122 11.45 -12.90 23.50
N MET A 123 10.60 -13.32 22.55
CA MET A 123 10.88 -14.31 21.50
C MET A 123 12.16 -14.00 20.70
N GLN A 124 12.93 -15.05 20.40
CA GLN A 124 14.25 -14.97 19.79
C GLN A 124 14.17 -14.78 18.26
N PRO A 125 15.03 -13.96 17.62
CA PRO A 125 14.97 -13.58 16.19
C PRO A 125 15.03 -14.72 15.14
N ARG A 126 15.29 -15.96 15.55
CA ARG A 126 15.37 -17.12 14.65
C ARG A 126 14.01 -17.66 14.21
N GLU A 127 12.99 -17.49 15.03
CA GLU A 127 11.63 -17.99 14.74
C GLU A 127 10.92 -17.12 13.68
N LEU A 128 11.24 -15.83 13.64
CA LEU A 128 10.70 -14.90 12.65
C LEU A 128 11.18 -15.24 11.22
N ARG A 129 12.43 -15.70 11.11
CA ARG A 129 13.07 -16.03 9.83
C ARG A 129 12.53 -17.32 9.22
N GLN A 130 12.09 -18.25 10.06
CA GLN A 130 11.53 -19.53 9.64
C GLN A 130 10.12 -19.38 9.06
N LYS A 131 9.32 -18.42 9.58
CA LYS A 131 7.98 -18.11 9.05
C LYS A 131 8.00 -17.36 7.71
N LEU A 132 9.09 -16.65 7.39
CA LEU A 132 9.23 -15.94 6.11
C LEU A 132 9.53 -16.89 4.94
N ASN A 133 10.26 -17.98 5.18
CA ASN A 133 10.63 -18.94 4.13
C ASN A 133 9.49 -19.91 3.74
N ILE A 134 8.42 -19.97 4.52
CA ILE A 134 7.27 -20.87 4.26
C ILE A 134 6.35 -20.31 3.15
N PHE A 135 6.44 -19.03 2.82
CA PHE A 135 5.59 -18.39 1.80
C PHE A 135 6.22 -18.29 0.40
N GLU A 136 7.49 -18.66 0.23
CA GLU A 136 8.22 -18.55 -1.06
C GLU A 136 8.37 -19.89 -1.81
N GLU A 137 8.26 -21.04 -1.14
CA GLU A 137 8.30 -22.35 -1.80
C GLU A 137 6.88 -22.91 -1.95
N GLY A 138 6.27 -22.65 -3.10
CA GLY A 138 4.96 -23.16 -3.45
C GLY A 138 4.88 -24.69 -3.34
N THR A 139 4.09 -25.18 -2.39
CA THR A 139 3.16 -26.32 -2.54
C THR A 139 2.42 -26.51 -1.21
N LEU A 140 1.14 -26.12 -1.19
CA LEU A 140 0.19 -26.59 -0.18
C LEU A 140 0.01 -28.11 -0.37
N LYS A 141 0.66 -28.92 0.45
CA LYS A 141 0.24 -30.31 0.63
C LYS A 141 -0.86 -30.32 1.69
N MET A 142 -2.11 -30.34 1.22
CA MET A 142 -3.26 -30.69 2.04
C MET A 142 -3.10 -32.15 2.45
N ASP A 143 -3.10 -32.41 3.76
CA ASP A 143 -3.11 -33.76 4.31
C ASP A 143 -4.35 -34.51 3.80
N GLU A 144 -4.12 -35.67 3.19
CA GLU A 144 -5.15 -36.64 2.85
C GLU A 144 -5.88 -37.08 4.14
N ALA A 145 -7.21 -36.99 4.10
CA ALA A 145 -8.07 -37.59 5.09
C ALA A 145 -7.82 -39.12 5.11
N LYS A 146 -7.28 -39.61 6.23
CA LYS A 146 -7.26 -41.04 6.52
C LYS A 146 -8.68 -41.52 6.82
N GLU A 147 -9.13 -42.46 6.01
CA GLU A 147 -10.18 -43.42 6.34
C GLU A 147 -9.93 -44.03 7.73
N GLN A 148 -10.98 -44.00 8.56
CA GLN A 148 -11.32 -45.05 9.54
C GLN A 148 -12.84 -45.22 9.51
#